data_AF-A0A932TP46-F1
#
_entry.id   AF-A0A932TP46-F1
#
_cell.length_a   1.000
_cell.length_b   1.000
_cell.length_c   1.000
_cell.angle_alpha   90.00
_cell.angle_beta   90.00
_cell.angle_gamma   90.00
#
_symmetry.space_group_name_H-M   'P 1'
#
loop_
_entity.id
_entity.type
_entity.pdbx_description
1 polymer ?
#
loop_
_entity_poly.entity_id
_entity_poly.type
_entity_poly.pdbx_seq_one_letter_code
_entity_poly.pdbx_strand_id
1 'polypeptide(L)'
;MSEERGQRFAFGIAESAIAEAGQVPLDALHFDVDAICRAYDSIKPVAERLGVPPPAPHVAGFCCAPLAGLGARILFPKGSEPFVLPILQSPEEIDALEEPEDYLASELTRQRLAPARELRGD
;
A
#
# COMPACT_ATOMS: atom_id res chain seq x y z
N MET A 1 -6.15 36.40 24.61
CA MET A 1 -5.76 35.05 24.19
C MET A 1 -6.31 34.85 22.79
N SER A 2 -5.49 35.07 21.77
CA SER A 2 -5.88 34.80 20.37
C SER A 2 -5.75 33.31 20.15
N GLU A 3 -6.87 32.60 20.00
CA GLU A 3 -6.87 31.21 19.54
C GLU A 3 -6.18 31.14 18.16
N GLU A 4 -5.27 30.17 18.00
CA GLU A 4 -4.59 29.89 16.75
C GLU A 4 -5.61 29.54 15.65
N ARG A 5 -5.96 30.52 14.81
CA ARG A 5 -6.62 30.28 13.52
C ARG A 5 -5.60 29.76 12.51
N GLY A 6 -5.14 28.52 12.69
CA GLY A 6 -4.25 27.83 11.77
C GLY A 6 -4.87 26.51 11.30
N GLN A 7 -4.84 26.25 9.99
CA GLN A 7 -5.20 24.92 9.46
C GLN A 7 -4.17 23.91 9.97
N ARG A 8 -4.64 22.84 10.62
CA ARG A 8 -3.77 21.73 11.03
C ARG A 8 -3.41 20.92 9.79
N PHE A 9 -2.13 20.93 9.42
CA PHE A 9 -1.59 20.08 8.38
C PHE A 9 -1.05 18.79 9.01
N ALA A 10 -1.32 17.67 8.36
CA ALA A 10 -0.74 16.37 8.70
C ALA A 10 -0.08 15.80 7.44
N PHE A 11 1.06 15.15 7.60
CA PHE A 11 1.77 14.46 6.53
C PHE A 11 2.35 13.15 7.06
N GLY A 12 2.62 12.22 6.15
CA GLY A 12 3.30 10.96 6.45
C GLY A 12 4.57 10.82 5.62
N ILE A 13 5.24 9.68 5.76
CA ILE A 13 6.41 9.32 4.96
C ILE A 13 5.97 8.36 3.87
N ALA A 14 6.33 8.66 2.62
CA ALA A 14 5.98 7.83 1.47
C ALA A 14 6.64 6.44 1.55
N GLU A 15 5.96 5.41 1.05
CA GLU A 15 6.44 4.01 1.04
C GLU A 15 7.80 3.87 0.33
N SER A 16 8.04 4.65 -0.73
CA SER A 16 9.34 4.72 -1.40
C SER A 16 10.47 5.19 -0.48
N ALA A 17 10.24 6.19 0.37
CA ALA A 17 11.21 6.66 1.34
C ALA A 17 11.40 5.67 2.50
N ILE A 18 10.33 4.97 2.90
CA ILE A 18 10.39 3.87 3.88
C ILE A 18 11.26 2.73 3.33
N ALA A 19 11.04 2.32 2.09
CA ALA A 19 11.81 1.28 1.42
C ALA A 19 13.30 1.66 1.32
N GLU A 20 13.59 2.90 0.95
CA GLU A 20 14.96 3.44 0.90
C GLU A 20 15.65 3.37 2.25
N ALA A 21 14.99 3.82 3.33
CA ALA A 21 15.54 3.75 4.68
C ALA A 21 15.80 2.30 5.13
N GLY A 22 14.93 1.37 4.74
CA GLY A 22 15.08 -0.06 4.99
C GLY A 22 16.14 -0.76 4.14
N GLN A 23 16.68 -0.08 3.12
CA GLN A 23 17.51 -0.67 2.07
C GLN A 23 16.84 -1.91 1.43
N VAL A 24 15.54 -1.82 1.20
CA VAL A 24 14.73 -2.90 0.60
C VAL A 24 14.20 -2.46 -0.77
N PRO A 25 14.01 -3.38 -1.72
CA PRO A 25 13.24 -3.08 -2.93
C PRO A 25 11.82 -2.64 -2.56
N LEU A 26 11.29 -1.60 -3.22
CA LEU A 26 9.94 -1.09 -2.94
C LEU A 26 8.86 -2.18 -3.05
N ASP A 27 9.00 -3.08 -4.04
CA ASP A 27 8.06 -4.17 -4.25
C ASP A 27 8.00 -5.16 -3.07
N ALA A 28 9.05 -5.25 -2.27
CA ALA A 28 9.09 -6.10 -1.08
C ALA A 28 8.07 -5.63 -0.03
N LEU A 29 7.73 -4.33 0.02
CA LEU A 29 6.77 -3.79 0.98
C LEU A 29 5.33 -4.30 0.76
N HIS A 30 5.05 -4.98 -0.35
CA HIS A 30 3.72 -5.54 -0.62
C HIS A 30 3.53 -6.98 -0.14
N PHE A 31 4.62 -7.71 0.14
CA PHE A 31 4.54 -9.17 0.34
C PHE A 31 5.48 -9.72 1.42
N ASP A 32 6.61 -9.08 1.69
CA ASP A 32 7.65 -9.60 2.59
C ASP A 32 7.56 -8.91 3.96
N VAL A 33 7.07 -9.65 4.95
CA VAL A 33 6.84 -9.14 6.32
C VAL A 33 8.14 -8.71 6.99
N ASP A 34 9.23 -9.46 6.81
CA ASP A 34 10.53 -9.12 7.39
C ASP A 34 11.09 -7.84 6.77
N ALA A 35 10.95 -7.69 5.44
CA ALA A 35 11.33 -6.47 4.75
C ALA A 35 10.49 -5.26 5.19
N ILE A 36 9.18 -5.45 5.37
CA ILE A 36 8.28 -4.43 5.90
C ILE A 36 8.73 -4.00 7.30
N CYS A 37 8.86 -4.94 8.24
CA CYS A 37 9.26 -4.63 9.61
C CYS A 37 10.61 -3.90 9.65
N ARG A 38 11.62 -4.39 8.90
CA ARG A 38 12.94 -3.74 8.79
C ARG A 38 12.82 -2.31 8.28
N ALA A 39 12.06 -2.08 7.22
CA ALA A 39 11.94 -0.75 6.61
C ALA A 39 11.24 0.26 7.53
N TYR A 40 10.17 -0.16 8.21
CA TYR A 40 9.45 0.68 9.16
C TYR A 40 10.23 0.92 10.46
N ASP A 41 11.08 -0.01 10.88
CA ASP A 41 12.01 0.25 11.99
C ASP A 41 13.09 1.27 11.58
N SER A 42 13.66 1.13 10.38
CA SER A 42 14.70 2.03 9.88
C SER A 42 14.23 3.46 9.65
N ILE A 43 12.94 3.70 9.36
CA ILE A 43 12.42 5.05 9.12
C ILE A 43 12.10 5.84 10.41
N LYS A 44 12.02 5.17 11.57
CA LYS A 44 11.70 5.81 12.87
C LYS A 44 12.55 7.04 13.19
N PRO A 45 13.89 7.03 13.01
CA PRO A 45 14.73 8.21 13.27
C PRO A 45 14.41 9.40 12.35
N VAL A 46 13.93 9.14 11.12
CA VAL A 46 13.50 10.20 10.21
C VAL A 46 12.19 10.82 10.68
N ALA A 47 11.22 10.00 11.09
CA ALA A 47 9.95 10.47 11.66
C ALA A 47 10.19 11.34 12.91
N GLU A 48 11.09 10.92 13.80
CA GLU A 48 11.48 11.68 14.99
C GLU A 48 12.09 13.05 14.62
N ARG A 49 13.01 13.09 13.66
CA ARG A 49 13.62 14.35 13.17
C ARG A 49 12.61 15.30 12.54
N LEU A 50 11.56 14.77 11.93
CA LEU A 50 10.48 15.55 11.30
C LEU A 50 9.39 15.96 12.30
N GLY A 51 9.46 15.48 13.56
CA GLY A 51 8.46 15.77 14.58
C GLY A 51 7.10 15.14 14.29
N VAL A 52 7.05 14.04 13.53
CA VAL A 52 5.82 13.30 13.22
C VAL A 52 5.79 11.94 13.92
N PRO A 53 4.60 11.38 14.20
CA PRO A 53 4.51 10.03 14.73
C PRO A 53 5.21 9.01 13.83
N PRO A 54 5.97 8.06 14.38
CA PRO A 54 6.58 7.00 13.58
C PRO A 54 5.50 6.16 12.90
N PRO A 55 5.66 5.80 11.61
CA PRO A 55 4.68 4.99 10.91
C PRO A 55 4.64 3.57 11.49
N ALA A 56 3.44 2.99 11.58
CA ALA A 56 3.26 1.59 11.95
C ALA A 56 3.44 0.68 10.72
N PRO A 57 4.11 -0.48 10.84
CA PRO A 57 4.24 -1.46 9.77
C PRO A 57 2.89 -1.83 9.15
N HIS A 58 2.82 -1.82 7.82
CA HIS A 58 1.65 -2.25 7.06
C HIS A 58 2.04 -2.71 5.66
N VAL A 59 1.15 -3.45 5.00
CA VAL A 59 1.35 -3.85 3.60
C VAL A 59 1.11 -2.65 2.69
N ALA A 60 2.14 -2.27 1.93
CA ALA A 60 2.13 -1.12 1.03
C ALA A 60 1.08 -1.23 -0.09
N GLY A 61 0.57 -0.12 -0.61
CA GLY A 61 -0.28 -0.11 -1.82
C GLY A 61 -1.62 -0.86 -1.70
N PHE A 62 -2.27 -0.85 -0.53
CA PHE A 62 -3.54 -1.56 -0.30
C PHE A 62 -4.69 -1.14 -1.23
N CYS A 63 -4.57 0.03 -1.89
CA CYS A 63 -5.47 0.49 -2.95
C CYS A 63 -5.56 -0.45 -4.17
N CYS A 64 -4.58 -1.34 -4.35
CA CYS A 64 -4.60 -2.35 -5.42
C CYS A 64 -5.59 -3.50 -5.17
N ALA A 65 -5.89 -3.82 -3.90
CA ALA A 65 -6.79 -4.93 -3.56
C ALA A 65 -8.22 -4.77 -4.12
N PRO A 66 -8.91 -3.61 -4.01
CA PRO A 66 -10.23 -3.44 -4.61
C PRO A 66 -10.19 -3.51 -6.14
N LEU A 67 -9.13 -2.99 -6.78
CA LEU A 67 -8.98 -3.07 -8.23
C LEU A 67 -8.81 -4.53 -8.70
N ALA A 68 -8.02 -5.32 -7.97
CA ALA A 68 -7.89 -6.75 -8.26
C ALA A 68 -9.21 -7.51 -8.05
N GLY A 69 -10.01 -7.13 -7.06
CA GLY A 69 -11.37 -7.66 -6.86
C GLY A 69 -12.29 -7.40 -8.04
N LEU A 70 -12.13 -6.26 -8.72
CA LEU A 70 -12.84 -5.90 -9.95
C LEU A 70 -12.26 -6.56 -11.22
N GLY A 71 -11.29 -7.46 -11.10
CA GLY A 71 -10.66 -8.14 -12.23
C GLY A 71 -9.46 -7.40 -12.83
N ALA A 72 -8.95 -6.33 -12.20
CA ALA A 72 -7.74 -5.67 -12.66
C ALA A 72 -6.53 -6.60 -12.60
N ARG A 73 -5.76 -6.64 -13.69
CA ARG A 73 -4.42 -7.23 -13.67
C ARG A 73 -3.43 -6.19 -13.14
N ILE A 74 -2.79 -6.52 -12.03
CA ILE A 74 -1.83 -5.64 -11.35
C ILE A 74 -0.45 -6.28 -11.45
N LEU A 75 0.52 -5.49 -11.90
CA LEU A 75 1.92 -5.88 -11.98
C LEU A 75 2.67 -5.26 -10.82
N PHE A 76 3.63 -6.00 -10.27
CA PHE A 76 4.57 -5.52 -9.26
C PHE A 76 5.98 -5.57 -9.84
N PRO A 77 6.40 -4.55 -10.62
CA PRO A 77 7.75 -4.52 -11.16
C PRO A 77 8.76 -4.41 -10.02
N LYS A 78 9.89 -5.12 -10.16
CA LYS A 78 10.96 -5.09 -9.17
C LYS A 78 11.42 -3.64 -8.91
N GLY A 79 11.41 -3.23 -7.64
CA GLY A 79 11.82 -1.91 -7.17
C GLY A 79 10.90 -0.76 -7.56
N SER A 80 9.64 -1.01 -7.92
CA SER A 80 8.70 0.02 -8.37
C SER A 80 7.34 -0.07 -7.68
N GLU A 81 6.56 0.98 -7.84
CA GLU A 81 5.14 1.02 -7.47
C GLU A 81 4.34 0.01 -8.32
N PRO A 82 3.22 -0.52 -7.81
CA PRO A 82 2.37 -1.40 -8.58
C PRO A 82 1.77 -0.68 -9.79
N PHE A 83 1.69 -1.39 -10.91
CA PHE A 83 1.13 -0.89 -12.16
C PHE A 83 -0.15 -1.64 -12.50
N VAL A 84 -1.25 -0.91 -12.60
CA VAL A 84 -2.56 -1.46 -12.93
C VAL A 84 -2.73 -1.44 -14.45
N LEU A 85 -2.95 -2.60 -15.06
CA LEU A 85 -3.25 -2.69 -16.48
C LEU A 85 -4.71 -2.27 -16.74
N PRO A 86 -5.00 -1.64 -17.89
CA PRO A 86 -6.37 -1.36 -18.28
C PRO A 86 -7.19 -2.66 -18.32
N ILE A 87 -8.32 -2.66 -17.63
CA ILE A 87 -9.32 -3.73 -17.72
C ILE A 87 -10.07 -3.58 -19.04
N LEU A 88 -10.60 -2.37 -19.25
CA LEU A 88 -11.41 -2.03 -20.40
C LEU A 88 -10.53 -1.67 -21.60
N GLN A 89 -10.76 -2.33 -22.73
CA GLN A 89 -10.12 -2.07 -24.02
C GLN A 89 -11.00 -1.24 -24.96
N SER A 90 -12.31 -1.16 -24.68
CA SER A 90 -13.25 -0.30 -25.42
C SER A 90 -14.37 0.25 -24.52
N PRO A 91 -15.07 1.33 -24.95
CA PRO A 91 -16.20 1.88 -24.20
C PRO A 91 -17.38 0.91 -24.05
N GLU A 92 -17.62 0.05 -25.04
CA GLU A 92 -18.73 -0.91 -25.03
C GLU A 92 -18.60 -1.94 -23.90
N GLU A 93 -17.38 -2.22 -23.44
CA GLU A 93 -17.13 -3.12 -22.31
C GLU A 93 -17.64 -2.54 -20.98
N ILE A 94 -17.90 -1.22 -20.89
CA ILE A 94 -18.50 -0.60 -19.70
C ILE A 94 -19.91 -1.13 -19.47
N ASP A 95 -20.70 -1.28 -20.53
CA ASP A 95 -22.09 -1.75 -20.45
C ASP A 95 -22.19 -3.24 -20.10
N ALA A 96 -21.09 -3.98 -20.26
CA ALA A 96 -20.97 -5.40 -19.94
C ALA A 96 -20.36 -5.64 -18.54
N LEU A 97 -20.04 -4.60 -17.77
CA LEU A 97 -19.50 -4.76 -16.42
C LEU A 97 -20.56 -5.31 -15.47
N GLU A 98 -20.18 -6.36 -14.75
CA GLU A 98 -20.97 -6.94 -13.67
C GLU A 98 -20.24 -6.78 -12.34
N GLU A 99 -21.01 -6.63 -11.26
CA GLU A 99 -20.45 -6.59 -9.92
C GLU A 99 -19.89 -7.97 -9.52
N PRO A 100 -18.65 -8.06 -9.01
CA PRO A 100 -18.12 -9.30 -8.50
C PRO A 100 -18.94 -9.83 -7.31
N GLU A 101 -19.27 -11.11 -7.31
CA GLU A 101 -19.95 -11.77 -6.18
C GLU A 101 -19.11 -11.73 -4.88
N ASP A 102 -17.78 -11.77 -5.02
CA ASP A 102 -16.82 -11.72 -3.90
C ASP A 102 -15.55 -10.94 -4.27
N TYR A 103 -15.46 -9.70 -3.79
CA TYR A 103 -14.30 -8.82 -3.97
C TYR A 103 -13.00 -9.34 -3.32
N LEU A 104 -13.09 -10.28 -2.38
CA LEU A 104 -11.95 -10.90 -1.72
C LEU A 104 -11.49 -12.19 -2.39
N ALA A 105 -12.22 -12.67 -3.40
CA ALA A 105 -11.90 -13.89 -4.10
C ALA A 105 -10.63 -13.80 -4.95
N SER A 106 -10.20 -12.59 -5.33
CA SER A 106 -9.02 -12.39 -6.17
C SER A 106 -7.78 -13.01 -5.53
N GLU A 107 -6.98 -13.70 -6.35
CA GLU A 107 -5.74 -14.34 -5.90
C GLU A 107 -4.80 -13.34 -5.24
N LEU A 108 -4.64 -12.15 -5.85
CA LEU A 108 -3.81 -11.09 -5.30
C LEU A 108 -4.32 -10.61 -3.93
N THR A 109 -5.63 -10.42 -3.77
CA THR A 109 -6.21 -10.04 -2.47
C THR A 109 -5.87 -11.07 -1.41
N ARG A 110 -6.04 -12.36 -1.70
CA ARG A 110 -5.72 -13.46 -0.77
C ARG A 110 -4.22 -13.50 -0.45
N GLN A 111 -3.36 -13.37 -1.44
CA GLN A 111 -1.90 -13.33 -1.26
C GLN A 111 -1.48 -12.18 -0.34
N ARG A 112 -2.15 -11.03 -0.41
CA ARG A 112 -1.83 -9.85 0.41
C ARG A 112 -2.47 -9.86 1.79
N LEU A 113 -3.54 -10.62 2.00
CA LEU A 113 -4.13 -10.81 3.33
C LEU A 113 -3.24 -11.64 4.26
N ALA A 114 -2.42 -12.55 3.72
CA ALA A 114 -1.48 -13.34 4.50
C ALA A 114 -0.44 -12.48 5.26
N PRO A 115 0.39 -11.65 4.60
CA PRO A 115 1.34 -10.78 5.29
C PRO A 115 0.64 -9.75 6.18
N ALA A 116 -0.57 -9.30 5.81
CA ALA A 116 -1.36 -8.40 6.65
C ALA A 116 -1.85 -9.05 7.96
N ARG A 117 -2.10 -10.36 7.98
CA ARG A 117 -2.44 -11.12 9.20
C ARG A 117 -1.21 -11.32 10.07
N GLU A 118 -0.10 -11.69 9.45
CA GLU A 118 1.18 -11.89 10.13
C GLU A 118 1.63 -10.60 10.84
N LEU A 119 1.50 -9.44 10.18
CA LEU A 119 1.79 -8.13 10.80
C LEU A 119 0.87 -7.79 12.00
N ARG A 120 -0.34 -8.34 12.06
CA ARG A 120 -1.24 -8.18 13.22
C ARG A 120 -0.97 -9.21 14.32
N GLY A 121 -0.27 -10.30 14.01
CA GLY A 121 -0.09 -11.44 14.90
C GLY A 121 -1.29 -12.41 14.94
N ASP A 122 -2.10 -12.46 13.88
CA ASP A 122 -3.26 -13.35 13.73
C ASP A 122 -2.99 -14.60 12.88
#